data_AF-A0A1M3T7B6-F1
#
_entry.id   AF-A0A1M3T7B6-F1
#
_cell.length_a   1.000
_cell.length_b   1.000
_cell.length_c   1.000
_cell.angle_alpha   90.00
_cell.angle_beta   90.00
_cell.angle_gamma   90.00
#
_symmetry.space_group_name_H-M   'P 1'
#
loop_
_entity.id
_entity.type
_entity.pdbx_description
1 polymer ?
#
loop_
_entity_poly.entity_id
_entity_poly.type
_entity_poly.pdbx_seq_one_letter_code
_entity_poly.pdbx_strand_id
1 'polypeptide(L)'
;MRYSSVAIPLALAARAAAVESDVWAFGNGFYTGPPTNAHITRATWSLVPPDVPSNYTVNNTDDEVWVSLWIGLSSTAGDYDADLYQPLLNWSPDNESQGCPAPDDEWCVAASTYTPDGQNGQAYVTVPADTQVDFEVYVENDKVYQVVTMNGKTVSKESDALDNPLLYLYSGDECYTGSGDCGTLQSYSWNNLTIHLSAADENFGNTLSLYSGSSSNGLTTSDKGKTWHTDAIKISKDTFATVSDY
;
A
#
# COMPACT_ATOMS: atom_id res chain seq x y z
N MET A 1 27.71 -19.92 -68.97
CA MET A 1 27.54 -20.12 -67.52
C MET A 1 26.31 -19.33 -67.08
N ARG A 2 25.21 -20.04 -66.78
CA ARG A 2 24.00 -19.46 -66.19
C ARG A 2 24.15 -19.59 -64.68
N TYR A 3 24.20 -18.48 -63.96
CA TYR A 3 24.15 -18.48 -62.50
C TYR A 3 22.72 -18.17 -62.08
N SER A 4 22.08 -19.15 -61.45
CA SER A 4 20.78 -19.00 -60.79
C SER A 4 20.99 -18.34 -59.44
N SER A 5 20.46 -17.15 -59.23
CA SER A 5 20.37 -16.52 -57.92
C SER A 5 19.15 -17.07 -57.20
N VAL A 6 19.36 -17.90 -56.18
CA VAL A 6 18.30 -18.32 -55.25
C VAL A 6 18.17 -17.21 -54.21
N ALA A 7 17.04 -16.49 -54.24
CA ALA A 7 16.66 -15.58 -53.16
C ALA A 7 16.26 -16.40 -51.94
N ILE A 8 17.03 -16.30 -50.86
CA ILE A 8 16.68 -16.84 -49.55
C ILE A 8 15.70 -15.84 -48.91
N PRO A 9 14.45 -16.21 -48.61
CA PRO A 9 13.56 -15.33 -47.86
C PRO A 9 14.10 -15.21 -46.43
N LEU A 10 14.47 -13.99 -46.06
CA LEU A 10 14.78 -13.59 -44.70
C LEU A 10 13.49 -13.72 -43.89
N ALA A 11 13.33 -14.83 -43.16
CA ALA A 11 12.24 -14.97 -42.21
C ALA A 11 12.48 -13.97 -41.06
N LEU A 12 11.73 -12.87 -41.06
CA LEU A 12 11.57 -12.00 -39.90
C LEU A 12 10.86 -12.85 -38.82
N ALA A 13 11.63 -13.41 -37.90
CA ALA A 13 11.08 -13.89 -36.65
C ALA A 13 10.69 -12.65 -35.83
N ALA A 14 9.45 -12.19 -35.98
CA ALA A 14 8.83 -11.31 -35.01
C ALA A 14 8.73 -12.09 -33.70
N ARG A 15 9.66 -11.88 -32.78
CA ARG A 15 9.44 -12.22 -31.37
C ARG A 15 8.33 -11.28 -30.91
N ALA A 16 7.10 -11.77 -30.89
CA ALA A 16 6.10 -11.19 -30.02
C ALA A 16 6.62 -11.36 -28.60
N ALA A 17 7.13 -10.29 -28.00
CA ALA A 17 7.22 -10.23 -26.55
C ALA A 17 5.77 -10.30 -26.07
N ALA A 18 5.39 -11.40 -25.43
CA ALA A 18 4.23 -11.38 -24.57
C ALA A 18 4.58 -10.36 -23.48
N VAL A 19 3.90 -9.22 -23.49
CA VAL A 19 3.86 -8.36 -22.31
C VAL A 19 2.94 -9.14 -21.37
N GLU A 20 3.51 -9.84 -20.39
CA GLU A 20 2.70 -10.33 -19.29
C GLU A 20 2.07 -9.09 -18.65
N SER A 21 0.75 -9.10 -18.50
CA SER A 21 0.03 -7.99 -17.87
C SER A 21 0.42 -7.94 -16.40
N ASP A 22 0.69 -6.76 -15.88
CA ASP A 22 0.83 -6.50 -14.44
C ASP A 22 -0.32 -7.17 -13.66
N VAL A 23 0.01 -8.18 -12.85
CA VAL A 23 -0.96 -8.89 -12.01
C VAL A 23 -0.77 -8.46 -10.56
N TRP A 24 -1.88 -8.07 -9.93
CA TRP A 24 -1.93 -7.58 -8.56
C TRP A 24 -2.79 -8.49 -7.70
N ALA A 25 -2.23 -8.96 -6.58
CA ALA A 25 -2.94 -9.68 -5.53
C ALA A 25 -3.13 -8.79 -4.31
N PHE A 26 -4.35 -8.75 -3.78
CA PHE A 26 -4.66 -8.08 -2.53
C PHE A 26 -4.96 -9.10 -1.44
N GLY A 27 -4.26 -8.96 -0.33
CA GLY A 27 -4.33 -9.85 0.82
C GLY A 27 -5.34 -9.40 1.87
N ASN A 28 -4.93 -9.60 3.12
CA ASN A 28 -5.72 -9.31 4.31
C ASN A 28 -5.85 -7.80 4.55
N GLY A 29 -6.96 -7.34 5.14
CA GLY A 29 -7.12 -5.90 5.38
C GLY A 29 -8.43 -5.46 6.01
N PHE A 30 -8.64 -4.15 6.02
CA PHE A 30 -9.83 -3.54 6.57
C PHE A 30 -10.17 -2.24 5.84
N TYR A 31 -11.41 -1.80 5.99
CA TYR A 31 -11.81 -0.44 5.61
C TYR A 31 -12.80 0.13 6.62
N THR A 32 -12.91 1.45 6.66
CA THR A 32 -13.92 2.18 7.44
C THR A 32 -14.34 3.43 6.68
N GLY A 33 -15.59 3.83 6.85
CA GLY A 33 -16.23 4.93 6.14
C GLY A 33 -17.38 4.50 5.21
N PRO A 34 -18.14 5.46 4.67
CA PRO A 34 -18.01 6.89 4.94
C PRO A 34 -18.72 7.28 6.25
N PRO A 35 -18.29 8.37 6.93
CA PRO A 35 -19.14 9.01 7.93
C PRO A 35 -20.40 9.59 7.29
N THR A 36 -21.47 9.74 8.08
CA THR A 36 -22.79 10.19 7.61
C THR A 36 -22.81 11.69 7.28
N ASN A 37 -22.22 12.53 8.13
CA ASN A 37 -22.24 14.00 8.01
C ASN A 37 -20.90 14.65 8.41
N ALA A 38 -19.80 13.92 8.25
CA ALA A 38 -18.45 14.39 8.58
C ALA A 38 -17.48 13.98 7.47
N HIS A 39 -16.20 14.20 7.71
CA HIS A 39 -15.08 13.68 6.92
C HIS A 39 -13.88 13.51 7.85
N ILE A 40 -12.94 12.66 7.45
CA ILE A 40 -11.70 12.43 8.18
C ILE A 40 -10.81 13.68 8.01
N THR A 41 -10.30 14.20 9.13
CA THR A 41 -9.39 15.36 9.15
C THR A 41 -7.98 14.96 9.56
N ARG A 42 -7.85 13.84 10.28
CA ARG A 42 -6.56 13.27 10.68
C ARG A 42 -6.71 11.79 10.98
N ALA A 43 -5.69 11.01 10.63
CA ALA A 43 -5.52 9.65 11.11
C ALA A 43 -4.07 9.40 11.49
N THR A 44 -3.85 8.61 12.54
CA THR A 44 -2.52 8.18 12.99
C THR A 44 -2.50 6.69 13.26
N TRP A 45 -1.40 6.03 12.98
CA TRP A 45 -1.19 4.62 13.30
C TRP A 45 0.30 4.32 13.40
N SER A 46 0.63 3.12 13.85
CA SER A 46 2.00 2.65 13.99
C SER A 46 2.09 1.18 13.61
N LEU A 47 3.26 0.72 13.18
CA LEU A 47 3.55 -0.70 13.09
C LEU A 47 5.04 -0.96 13.35
N VAL A 48 5.35 -2.20 13.70
CA VAL A 48 6.68 -2.77 13.49
C VAL A 48 6.53 -3.70 12.29
N PRO A 49 7.25 -3.48 11.18
CA PRO A 49 7.12 -4.33 10.00
C PRO A 49 7.34 -5.81 10.35
N PRO A 50 6.56 -6.73 9.75
CA PRO A 50 6.88 -8.14 9.85
C PRO A 50 8.22 -8.45 9.17
N ASP A 51 8.73 -9.67 9.37
CA ASP A 51 9.75 -10.21 8.47
C ASP A 51 9.28 -10.07 7.01
N VAL A 52 10.22 -9.75 6.12
CA VAL A 52 9.93 -9.66 4.68
C VAL A 52 9.37 -10.99 4.15
N PRO A 53 8.60 -10.97 3.05
CA PRO A 53 8.00 -12.17 2.49
C PRO A 53 9.01 -13.31 2.26
N SER A 54 8.55 -14.54 2.51
CA SER A 54 9.34 -15.77 2.36
C SER A 54 8.73 -16.69 1.32
N ASN A 55 9.54 -17.55 0.71
CA ASN A 55 9.11 -18.46 -0.36
C ASN A 55 8.53 -17.74 -1.59
N TYR A 56 8.98 -16.51 -1.85
CA TYR A 56 8.69 -15.82 -3.09
C TYR A 56 9.36 -16.51 -4.28
N THR A 57 8.84 -16.25 -5.47
CA THR A 57 9.46 -16.67 -6.73
C THR A 57 9.60 -15.48 -7.66
N VAL A 58 10.69 -15.45 -8.41
CA VAL A 58 10.96 -14.48 -9.47
C VAL A 58 11.47 -15.26 -10.67
N ASN A 59 10.78 -15.18 -11.80
CA ASN A 59 11.16 -15.91 -13.01
C ASN A 59 11.93 -15.03 -14.02
N ASN A 60 11.81 -13.71 -13.90
CA ASN A 60 12.49 -12.71 -14.71
C ASN A 60 12.91 -11.52 -13.83
N THR A 61 14.21 -11.24 -13.76
CA THR A 61 14.75 -10.15 -12.93
C THR A 61 14.50 -8.75 -13.50
N ASP A 62 14.05 -8.66 -14.75
CA ASP A 62 13.57 -7.39 -15.33
C ASP A 62 12.11 -7.09 -14.92
N ASP A 63 11.44 -8.03 -14.25
CA ASP A 63 10.04 -7.97 -13.82
C ASP A 63 9.89 -8.63 -12.44
N GLU A 64 10.47 -7.94 -11.46
CA GLU A 64 10.53 -8.35 -10.06
C GLU A 64 9.15 -8.32 -9.40
N VAL A 65 8.98 -9.15 -8.35
CA VAL A 65 7.83 -9.01 -7.45
C VAL A 65 8.06 -7.84 -6.50
N TRP A 66 6.99 -7.19 -6.05
CA TRP A 66 7.06 -6.32 -4.87
C TRP A 66 5.87 -6.54 -3.94
N VAL A 67 6.06 -6.21 -2.67
CA VAL A 67 4.98 -6.16 -1.68
C VAL A 67 4.91 -4.79 -1.05
N SER A 68 3.70 -4.24 -0.99
CA SER A 68 3.37 -2.98 -0.32
C SER A 68 2.46 -3.22 0.87
N LEU A 69 2.75 -2.58 2.00
CA LEU A 69 1.85 -2.52 3.16
C LEU A 69 1.45 -1.07 3.43
N TRP A 70 0.16 -0.77 3.44
CA TRP A 70 -0.30 0.61 3.61
C TRP A 70 -1.66 0.71 4.32
N ILE A 71 -1.88 1.89 4.92
CA ILE A 71 -3.20 2.43 5.21
C ILE A 71 -3.32 3.72 4.40
N GLY A 72 -4.35 3.81 3.58
CA GLY A 72 -4.61 4.93 2.70
C GLY A 72 -5.92 5.64 3.07
N LEU A 73 -5.97 6.93 2.78
CA LEU A 73 -7.17 7.76 2.92
C LEU A 73 -7.61 8.26 1.55
N SER A 74 -8.90 8.24 1.28
CA SER A 74 -9.45 8.74 0.01
C SER A 74 -10.87 9.28 0.18
N SER A 75 -11.34 10.00 -0.83
CA SER A 75 -12.74 10.45 -0.94
C SER A 75 -13.69 9.33 -1.38
N THR A 76 -13.15 8.24 -1.95
CA THR A 76 -13.91 7.09 -2.44
C THR A 76 -13.42 5.78 -1.80
N ALA A 77 -14.19 4.71 -1.97
CA ALA A 77 -13.82 3.36 -1.56
C ALA A 77 -13.05 2.63 -2.67
N GLY A 78 -11.94 3.22 -3.15
CA GLY A 78 -11.05 2.61 -4.15
C GLY A 78 -11.36 2.96 -5.61
N ASP A 79 -11.88 4.16 -5.89
CA ASP A 79 -11.99 4.67 -7.26
C ASP A 79 -10.61 5.10 -7.78
N TYR A 80 -10.22 4.62 -8.97
CA TYR A 80 -8.95 4.96 -9.61
C TYR A 80 -8.86 6.43 -10.04
N ASP A 81 -9.99 7.12 -10.16
CA ASP A 81 -10.05 8.55 -10.48
C ASP A 81 -9.90 9.45 -9.24
N ALA A 82 -9.72 8.88 -8.04
CA ALA A 82 -9.55 9.61 -6.79
C ALA A 82 -8.16 9.42 -6.20
N ASP A 83 -7.60 10.49 -5.65
CA ASP A 83 -6.35 10.40 -4.89
C ASP A 83 -6.48 9.46 -3.69
N LEU A 84 -5.42 8.67 -3.49
CA LEU A 84 -5.22 7.80 -2.35
C LEU A 84 -3.93 8.22 -1.65
N TYR A 85 -4.08 8.87 -0.50
CA TYR A 85 -2.95 9.33 0.33
C TYR A 85 -2.51 8.16 1.22
N GLN A 86 -1.42 7.50 0.86
CA GLN A 86 -1.02 6.19 1.37
C GLN A 86 0.48 6.14 1.70
N PRO A 87 0.91 6.65 2.87
CA PRO A 87 2.28 6.39 3.27
C PRO A 87 2.43 4.87 3.46
N LEU A 88 3.45 4.30 2.83
CA LEU A 88 3.53 2.87 2.57
C LEU A 88 4.91 2.32 2.92
N LEU A 89 4.91 1.04 3.29
CA LEU A 89 6.10 0.20 3.30
C LEU A 89 6.19 -0.54 1.97
N ASN A 90 7.41 -0.70 1.46
CA ASN A 90 7.69 -1.49 0.27
C ASN A 90 8.88 -2.41 0.47
N TRP A 91 8.82 -3.57 -0.18
CA TRP A 91 9.89 -4.55 -0.25
C TRP A 91 9.85 -5.30 -1.58
N SER A 92 11.02 -5.69 -2.07
CA SER A 92 11.21 -6.59 -3.20
C SER A 92 12.42 -7.50 -2.95
N PRO A 93 12.51 -8.69 -3.57
CA PRO A 93 13.70 -9.54 -3.52
C PRO A 93 15.00 -8.85 -3.96
N ASP A 94 14.90 -7.86 -4.85
CA ASP A 94 15.99 -6.95 -5.20
C ASP A 94 15.53 -5.52 -4.89
N ASN A 95 15.74 -5.09 -3.64
CA ASN A 95 15.30 -3.78 -3.17
C ASN A 95 15.97 -2.64 -3.95
N GLU A 96 17.25 -2.79 -4.30
CA GLU A 96 18.01 -1.77 -5.02
C GLU A 96 17.40 -1.51 -6.40
N SER A 97 16.99 -2.56 -7.12
CA SER A 97 16.32 -2.45 -8.42
C SER A 97 15.01 -1.66 -8.36
N GLN A 98 14.32 -1.69 -7.21
CA GLN A 98 13.06 -0.99 -6.96
C GLN A 98 13.25 0.40 -6.33
N GLY A 99 14.49 0.87 -6.21
CA GLY A 99 14.81 2.17 -5.62
C GLY A 99 14.73 2.22 -4.09
N CYS A 100 14.60 1.07 -3.43
CA CYS A 100 14.67 0.93 -2.00
C CYS A 100 16.14 0.78 -1.57
N PRO A 101 16.70 1.70 -0.75
CA PRO A 101 18.11 1.59 -0.32
C PRO A 101 18.35 0.55 0.79
N ALA A 102 17.31 -0.16 1.24
CA ALA A 102 17.45 -1.19 2.27
C ALA A 102 18.09 -2.47 1.72
N PRO A 103 18.79 -3.24 2.56
CA PRO A 103 19.09 -4.64 2.26
C PRO A 103 17.83 -5.44 1.90
N ASP A 104 17.97 -6.52 1.14
CA ASP A 104 16.84 -7.34 0.66
C ASP A 104 16.08 -8.09 1.77
N ASP A 105 16.58 -8.08 3.01
CA ASP A 105 15.91 -8.61 4.20
C ASP A 105 15.23 -7.53 5.07
N GLU A 106 15.17 -6.28 4.59
CA GLU A 106 14.56 -5.15 5.27
C GLU A 106 13.53 -4.42 4.40
N TRP A 107 12.60 -3.73 5.04
CA TRP A 107 11.59 -2.90 4.37
C TRP A 107 12.12 -1.49 4.09
N CYS A 108 11.53 -0.83 3.10
CA CYS A 108 11.59 0.60 2.92
C CYS A 108 10.26 1.26 3.25
N VAL A 109 10.28 2.56 3.58
CA VAL A 109 9.08 3.36 3.80
C VAL A 109 9.16 4.69 3.05
N ALA A 110 8.02 5.18 2.55
CA ALA A 110 7.87 6.51 2.00
C ALA A 110 6.45 7.06 2.27
N ALA A 111 6.35 8.38 2.39
CA ALA A 111 5.09 9.07 2.21
C ALA A 111 4.77 9.13 0.71
N SER A 112 3.54 8.79 0.31
CA SER A 112 3.18 8.69 -1.09
C SER A 112 1.69 8.81 -1.37
N THR A 113 1.33 9.56 -2.42
CA THR A 113 -0.03 9.65 -2.94
C THR A 113 -0.12 8.92 -4.26
N TYR A 114 -1.07 8.00 -4.40
CA TYR A 114 -1.47 7.48 -5.69
C TYR A 114 -2.53 8.40 -6.29
N THR A 115 -2.29 8.91 -7.49
CA THR A 115 -3.21 9.78 -8.23
C THR A 115 -3.57 9.14 -9.57
N PRO A 116 -4.57 9.67 -10.30
CA PRO A 116 -4.88 9.20 -11.65
C PRO A 116 -3.71 9.33 -12.65
N ASP A 117 -2.74 10.20 -12.37
CA ASP A 117 -1.53 10.38 -13.17
C ASP A 117 -0.37 9.46 -12.72
N GLY A 118 -0.56 8.68 -11.65
CA GLY A 118 0.39 7.71 -11.12
C GLY A 118 0.84 8.01 -9.69
N GLN A 119 1.95 7.40 -9.28
CA GLN A 119 2.47 7.54 -7.92
C GLN A 119 3.29 8.83 -7.75
N ASN A 120 2.88 9.69 -6.82
CA ASN A 120 3.67 10.78 -6.29
C ASN A 120 4.31 10.34 -4.97
N GLY A 121 5.56 9.91 -4.99
CA GLY A 121 6.26 9.38 -3.82
C GLY A 121 7.52 10.16 -3.44
N GLN A 122 7.81 10.22 -2.15
CA GLN A 122 9.14 10.58 -1.68
C GLN A 122 10.12 9.44 -1.92
N ALA A 123 11.42 9.75 -1.85
CA ALA A 123 12.44 8.71 -1.85
C ALA A 123 12.25 7.75 -0.66
N TYR A 124 12.42 6.47 -0.93
CA TYR A 124 12.38 5.43 0.08
C TYR A 124 13.47 5.61 1.14
N VAL A 125 13.11 5.29 2.38
CA VAL A 125 14.03 5.24 3.52
C VAL A 125 14.01 3.83 4.11
N THR A 126 15.19 3.26 4.34
CA THR A 126 15.35 1.97 5.01
C THR A 126 14.69 1.97 6.38
N VAL A 127 13.91 0.94 6.68
CA VAL A 127 13.34 0.65 7.99
C VAL A 127 14.14 -0.50 8.61
N PRO A 128 15.03 -0.22 9.58
CA PRO A 128 15.78 -1.28 10.23
C PRO A 128 14.85 -2.28 10.92
N ALA A 129 15.25 -3.55 10.97
CA ALA A 129 14.51 -4.59 11.69
C ALA A 129 14.11 -4.16 13.12
N ASP A 130 12.93 -4.61 13.57
CA ASP A 130 12.34 -4.29 14.87
C ASP A 130 12.08 -2.79 15.13
N THR A 131 12.16 -1.92 14.12
CA THR A 131 11.90 -0.49 14.26
C THR A 131 10.41 -0.20 14.15
N GLN A 132 9.85 0.48 15.15
CA GLN A 132 8.51 1.04 15.03
C GLN A 132 8.51 2.22 14.06
N VAL A 133 7.57 2.20 13.13
CA VAL A 133 7.25 3.26 12.20
C VAL A 133 5.90 3.85 12.59
N ASP A 134 5.86 5.16 12.78
CA ASP A 134 4.64 5.91 13.06
C ASP A 134 4.24 6.73 11.84
N PHE A 135 2.94 6.76 11.58
CA PHE A 135 2.32 7.40 10.44
C PHE A 135 1.29 8.41 10.91
N GLU A 136 1.24 9.54 10.22
CA GLU A 136 0.22 10.55 10.40
C GLU A 136 -0.21 11.07 9.03
N VAL A 137 -1.51 11.08 8.78
CA VAL A 137 -2.14 11.74 7.65
C VAL A 137 -3.10 12.79 8.18
N TYR A 138 -2.99 14.04 7.75
CA TYR A 138 -3.86 15.13 8.22
C TYR A 138 -4.15 16.17 7.17
N VAL A 139 -5.32 16.80 7.28
CA VAL A 139 -5.76 17.90 6.41
C VAL A 139 -5.43 19.24 7.07
N GLU A 140 -4.72 20.11 6.36
CA GLU A 140 -4.46 21.49 6.76
C GLU A 140 -4.38 22.40 5.53
N ASN A 141 -5.10 23.54 5.55
CA ASN A 141 -5.10 24.53 4.46
C ASN A 141 -5.35 23.93 3.06
N ASP A 142 -6.41 23.10 2.93
CA ASP A 142 -6.80 22.41 1.70
C ASP A 142 -5.69 21.52 1.10
N LYS A 143 -4.85 20.97 1.96
CA LYS A 143 -3.84 19.97 1.62
C LYS A 143 -3.90 18.77 2.53
N VAL A 144 -3.54 17.62 2.00
CA VAL A 144 -3.29 16.42 2.79
C VAL A 144 -1.80 16.32 3.02
N TYR A 145 -1.40 16.22 4.28
CA TYR A 145 -0.02 15.99 4.68
C TYR A 145 0.11 14.54 5.11
N GLN A 146 1.18 13.89 4.66
CA GLN A 146 1.58 12.55 5.10
C GLN A 146 2.94 12.67 5.77
N VAL A 147 3.06 12.14 6.99
CA VAL A 147 4.27 12.20 7.79
C VAL A 147 4.60 10.80 8.29
N VAL A 148 5.81 10.36 7.99
CA VAL A 148 6.37 9.10 8.50
C VAL A 148 7.48 9.45 9.48
N THR A 149 7.42 8.88 10.68
CA THR A 149 8.46 9.03 11.69
C THR A 149 9.00 7.69 12.17
N MET A 150 10.29 7.67 12.48
CA MET A 150 10.96 6.56 13.16
C MET A 150 11.81 7.13 14.29
N ASN A 151 11.77 6.52 15.46
CA ASN A 151 12.54 6.97 16.63
C ASN A 151 12.35 8.47 16.95
N GLY A 152 11.12 8.97 16.78
CA GLY A 152 10.75 10.36 17.03
C GLY A 152 11.29 11.38 16.01
N LYS A 153 11.81 10.94 14.86
CA LYS A 153 12.29 11.80 13.77
C LYS A 153 11.48 11.59 12.51
N THR A 154 11.10 12.67 11.84
CA THR A 154 10.51 12.60 10.50
C THR A 154 11.53 12.07 9.50
N VAL A 155 11.18 10.99 8.83
CA VAL A 155 12.00 10.33 7.80
C VAL A 155 11.45 10.53 6.40
N SER A 156 10.14 10.69 6.27
CA SER A 156 9.47 11.01 5.03
C SER A 156 8.30 11.95 5.30
N LYS A 157 8.12 12.95 4.44
CA LYS A 157 7.02 13.90 4.53
C LYS A 157 6.69 14.43 3.15
N GLU A 158 5.42 14.43 2.81
CA GLU A 158 4.91 15.03 1.59
C GLU A 158 3.53 15.64 1.82
N SER A 159 3.08 16.39 0.82
CA SER A 159 1.75 16.97 0.84
C SER A 159 1.24 17.24 -0.57
N ASP A 160 -0.02 16.92 -0.77
CA ASP A 160 -0.75 17.14 -2.00
C ASP A 160 -2.02 17.97 -1.75
N ALA A 161 -2.59 18.52 -2.82
CA ALA A 161 -3.84 19.26 -2.72
C ALA A 161 -4.97 18.31 -2.28
N LEU A 162 -5.91 18.81 -1.46
CA LEU A 162 -7.13 18.09 -1.13
C LEU A 162 -8.21 18.45 -2.15
N ASP A 163 -8.49 17.56 -3.09
CA ASP A 163 -9.51 17.79 -4.11
C ASP A 163 -10.93 17.52 -3.58
N ASN A 164 -11.08 16.49 -2.76
CA ASN A 164 -12.36 16.08 -2.17
C ASN A 164 -12.17 15.67 -0.70
N PRO A 165 -13.16 15.88 0.19
CA PRO A 165 -13.05 15.46 1.59
C PRO A 165 -12.70 13.97 1.74
N LEU A 166 -11.83 13.64 2.69
CA LEU A 166 -11.47 12.26 2.99
C LEU A 166 -12.63 11.55 3.69
N LEU A 167 -13.18 10.52 3.07
CA LEU A 167 -14.35 9.79 3.58
C LEU A 167 -14.01 8.37 4.02
N TYR A 168 -13.00 7.78 3.39
CA TYR A 168 -12.62 6.39 3.61
C TYR A 168 -11.19 6.30 4.12
N LEU A 169 -10.97 5.32 4.98
CA LEU A 169 -9.65 4.85 5.37
C LEU A 169 -9.64 3.33 5.20
N TYR A 170 -8.69 2.81 4.44
CA TYR A 170 -8.58 1.38 4.15
C TYR A 170 -7.13 0.95 4.04
N SER A 171 -6.86 -0.33 4.27
CA SER A 171 -5.52 -0.90 4.21
C SER A 171 -5.33 -1.80 3.01
N GLY A 172 -4.09 -1.96 2.57
CA GLY A 172 -3.70 -2.95 1.58
C GLY A 172 -2.48 -3.75 2.02
N ASP A 173 -2.63 -5.07 1.94
CA ASP A 173 -1.51 -6.00 1.72
C ASP A 173 -1.47 -6.24 0.21
N GLU A 174 -0.56 -5.60 -0.48
CA GLU A 174 -0.55 -5.57 -1.93
C GLU A 174 0.67 -6.31 -2.45
N CYS A 175 0.47 -7.19 -3.43
CA CYS A 175 1.51 -7.93 -4.10
C CYS A 175 1.41 -7.66 -5.59
N TYR A 176 2.44 -7.03 -6.16
CA TYR A 176 2.67 -7.09 -7.59
C TYR A 176 3.42 -8.38 -7.88
N THR A 177 2.78 -9.28 -8.60
CA THR A 177 3.35 -10.59 -8.84
C THR A 177 4.44 -10.54 -9.89
N GLY A 178 4.49 -9.51 -10.75
CA GLY A 178 5.40 -9.44 -11.89
C GLY A 178 5.50 -10.81 -12.59
N SER A 179 6.72 -11.30 -12.71
CA SER A 179 7.02 -12.60 -13.31
C SER A 179 6.87 -13.81 -12.38
N GLY A 180 6.42 -13.64 -11.14
CA GLY A 180 6.47 -14.65 -10.09
C GLY A 180 5.34 -14.58 -9.07
N ASP A 181 5.70 -14.70 -7.79
CA ASP A 181 4.75 -14.78 -6.67
C ASP A 181 5.40 -14.19 -5.41
N CYS A 182 4.69 -13.35 -4.67
CA CYS A 182 5.23 -12.68 -3.49
C CYS A 182 5.42 -13.59 -2.27
N GLY A 183 4.95 -14.85 -2.34
CA GLY A 183 5.13 -15.84 -1.30
C GLY A 183 4.29 -15.56 -0.06
N THR A 184 4.91 -15.70 1.11
CA THR A 184 4.23 -15.64 2.40
C THR A 184 4.65 -14.43 3.22
N LEU A 185 3.68 -13.55 3.48
CA LEU A 185 3.78 -12.43 4.41
C LEU A 185 3.40 -12.88 5.83
N GLN A 186 4.27 -12.63 6.81
CA GLN A 186 3.98 -12.98 8.20
C GLN A 186 2.90 -12.08 8.81
N SER A 187 2.23 -12.59 9.84
CA SER A 187 1.22 -11.81 10.57
C SER A 187 1.83 -10.56 11.20
N TYR A 188 1.10 -9.45 11.16
CA TYR A 188 1.52 -8.18 11.76
C TYR A 188 0.32 -7.43 12.34
N SER A 189 0.51 -6.20 12.80
CA SER A 189 -0.59 -5.37 13.32
C SER A 189 -0.38 -3.89 13.04
N TRP A 190 -1.47 -3.23 12.63
CA TRP A 190 -1.61 -1.78 12.67
C TRP A 190 -2.03 -1.38 14.08
N ASN A 191 -1.14 -0.73 14.83
CA ASN A 191 -1.32 -0.40 16.24
C ASN A 191 -1.66 1.07 16.44
N ASN A 192 -2.38 1.37 17.52
CA ASN A 192 -2.74 2.71 17.97
C ASN A 192 -3.47 3.54 16.90
N LEU A 193 -4.31 2.89 16.08
CA LEU A 193 -5.05 3.57 15.02
C LEU A 193 -6.05 4.56 15.64
N THR A 194 -5.87 5.84 15.32
CA THR A 194 -6.75 6.93 15.77
C THR A 194 -7.23 7.72 14.55
N ILE A 195 -8.52 8.01 14.50
CA ILE A 195 -9.18 8.72 13.41
C ILE A 195 -9.94 9.91 14.00
N HIS A 196 -9.72 11.10 13.47
CA HIS A 196 -10.45 12.31 13.83
C HIS A 196 -11.39 12.71 12.69
N LEU A 197 -12.63 13.01 13.06
CA LEU A 197 -13.65 13.51 12.16
C LEU A 197 -13.83 15.02 12.32
N SER A 198 -14.26 15.69 11.25
CA SER A 198 -14.59 17.12 11.25
C SER A 198 -15.79 17.46 12.14
N ALA A 199 -16.71 16.52 12.29
CA ALA A 199 -17.86 16.59 13.19
C ALA A 199 -18.10 15.23 13.86
N ALA A 200 -18.84 15.24 14.97
CA ALA A 200 -19.22 14.02 15.68
C ALA A 200 -20.14 13.14 14.82
N ASP A 201 -19.79 11.87 14.67
CA ASP A 201 -20.64 10.82 14.12
C ASP A 201 -20.52 9.57 14.98
N GLU A 202 -21.51 9.32 15.83
CA GLU A 202 -21.54 8.17 16.76
C GLU A 202 -21.67 6.82 16.03
N ASN A 203 -22.03 6.81 14.75
CA ASN A 203 -22.19 5.58 13.97
C ASN A 203 -20.96 5.22 13.13
N PHE A 204 -19.97 6.11 13.01
CA PHE A 204 -18.80 5.87 12.17
C PHE A 204 -18.05 4.58 12.55
N GLY A 205 -17.94 4.25 13.85
CA GLY A 205 -17.32 3.00 14.28
C GLY A 205 -17.99 1.72 13.76
N ASN A 206 -19.28 1.78 13.40
CA ASN A 206 -20.01 0.66 12.80
C ASN A 206 -19.65 0.43 11.32
N THR A 207 -18.91 1.36 10.70
CA THR A 207 -18.47 1.25 9.31
C THR A 207 -17.19 0.43 9.17
N LEU A 208 -16.52 0.09 10.29
CA LEU A 208 -15.35 -0.78 10.25
C LEU A 208 -15.74 -2.15 9.71
N SER A 209 -15.17 -2.48 8.56
CA SER A 209 -15.28 -3.78 7.92
C SER A 209 -13.90 -4.43 7.89
N LEU A 210 -13.87 -5.68 8.32
CA LEU A 210 -12.68 -6.51 8.37
C LEU A 210 -12.86 -7.59 7.31
N TYR A 211 -11.93 -7.71 6.38
CA TYR A 211 -11.93 -8.76 5.36
C TYR A 211 -10.64 -9.54 5.43
N SER A 212 -10.71 -10.82 5.03
CA SER A 212 -9.56 -11.72 4.85
C SER A 212 -8.59 -11.72 6.04
N GLY A 213 -8.67 -12.70 6.93
CA GLY A 213 -7.65 -12.86 7.99
C GLY A 213 -7.46 -11.70 8.98
N SER A 214 -8.19 -10.59 8.89
CA SER A 214 -8.05 -9.42 9.76
C SER A 214 -8.98 -9.49 10.98
N SER A 215 -8.54 -8.92 12.10
CA SER A 215 -9.33 -8.90 13.35
C SER A 215 -9.06 -7.64 14.19
N SER A 216 -10.09 -7.18 14.90
CA SER A 216 -10.04 -6.00 15.76
C SER A 216 -11.08 -6.11 16.87
N ASN A 217 -10.88 -5.38 17.97
CA ASN A 217 -11.91 -5.19 19.01
C ASN A 217 -12.92 -4.09 18.64
N GLY A 218 -12.80 -3.51 17.43
CA GLY A 218 -13.64 -2.42 16.94
C GLY A 218 -13.09 -1.04 17.25
N LEU A 219 -13.68 -0.03 16.62
CA LEU A 219 -13.38 1.38 16.93
C LEU A 219 -14.20 1.83 18.13
N THR A 220 -13.57 2.57 19.04
CA THR A 220 -14.20 3.13 20.24
C THR A 220 -14.05 4.65 20.26
N THR A 221 -14.95 5.35 20.95
CA THR A 221 -14.94 6.81 21.06
C THR A 221 -15.30 7.26 22.47
N SER A 222 -14.66 8.33 22.95
CA SER A 222 -14.96 8.97 24.23
C SER A 222 -15.57 10.37 24.10
N ASP A 223 -15.67 10.90 22.88
CA ASP A 223 -16.07 12.27 22.58
C ASP A 223 -17.28 12.34 21.63
N LYS A 224 -18.16 11.34 21.74
CA LYS A 224 -19.40 11.19 20.95
C LYS A 224 -19.14 11.02 19.44
N GLY A 225 -18.08 10.30 19.10
CA GLY A 225 -17.78 9.94 17.71
C GLY A 225 -17.05 11.02 16.93
N LYS A 226 -16.36 11.96 17.60
CA LYS A 226 -15.47 12.91 16.93
C LYS A 226 -14.05 12.33 16.76
N THR A 227 -13.63 11.50 17.70
CA THR A 227 -12.38 10.74 17.67
C THR A 227 -12.69 9.27 17.88
N TRP A 228 -12.14 8.43 17.00
CA TRP A 228 -12.27 6.98 17.02
C TRP A 228 -10.92 6.32 17.19
N HIS A 229 -10.84 5.30 18.03
CA HIS A 229 -9.60 4.64 18.39
C HIS A 229 -9.75 3.12 18.47
N THR A 230 -8.74 2.40 18.01
CA THR A 230 -8.51 0.99 18.32
C THR A 230 -7.04 0.74 18.64
N ASP A 231 -6.78 -0.08 19.66
CA ASP A 231 -5.41 -0.42 20.07
C ASP A 231 -4.67 -1.16 18.96
N ALA A 232 -5.37 -2.04 18.22
CA ALA A 232 -4.79 -2.82 17.15
C ALA A 232 -5.84 -3.33 16.15
N ILE A 233 -5.46 -3.36 14.87
CA ILE A 233 -6.04 -4.21 13.84
C ILE A 233 -4.97 -5.25 13.46
N LYS A 234 -5.25 -6.51 13.76
CA LYS A 234 -4.32 -7.62 13.52
C LYS A 234 -4.55 -8.18 12.13
N ILE A 235 -3.46 -8.36 11.41
CA ILE A 235 -3.45 -8.95 10.08
C ILE A 235 -2.83 -10.35 10.20
N SER A 236 -3.60 -11.38 9.82
CA SER A 236 -3.10 -12.75 9.84
C SER A 236 -2.03 -12.95 8.78
N LYS A 237 -1.21 -13.98 8.97
CA LYS A 237 -0.29 -14.46 7.95
C LYS A 237 -1.05 -14.71 6.65
N ASP A 238 -0.48 -14.23 5.54
CA ASP A 238 -1.02 -14.43 4.21
C ASP A 238 -0.02 -15.17 3.33
N THR A 239 -0.53 -15.98 2.43
CA THR A 239 0.24 -16.50 1.30
C THR A 239 -0.48 -15.98 0.08
N PHE A 240 0.12 -14.99 -0.57
CA PHE A 240 -0.41 -14.44 -1.81
C PHE A 240 -0.58 -15.62 -2.76
N ALA A 241 -1.84 -15.98 -3.05
CA ALA A 241 -2.07 -17.00 -4.06
C ALA A 241 -1.87 -16.34 -5.42
N THR A 242 -1.22 -17.04 -6.36
CA THR A 242 -1.30 -16.71 -7.78
C THR A 242 -2.75 -16.38 -8.13
N VAL A 243 -3.00 -15.12 -8.49
CA VAL A 243 -4.31 -14.66 -8.94
C VAL A 243 -4.68 -15.50 -10.16
N SER A 244 -5.66 -16.38 -10.01
CA SER A 244 -6.33 -16.92 -11.18
C SER A 244 -7.21 -15.81 -11.72
N ASP A 245 -6.94 -15.38 -12.95
CA ASP A 245 -7.69 -14.38 -13.73
C ASP A 245 -9.20 -14.35 -13.36
N TYR A 246 -9.68 -13.20 -12.87
CA TYR A 246 -11.10 -12.88 -12.80
C TYR A 246 -11.46 -11.85 -13.86
#